data_AF-A0A517XYC6-F1
#
_entry.id   AF-A0A517XYC6-F1
#
_cell.length_a   1.000
_cell.length_b   1.000
_cell.length_c   1.000
_cell.angle_alpha   90.00
_cell.angle_beta   90.00
_cell.angle_gamma   90.00
#
_symmetry.space_group_name_H-M   'P 1'
#
loop_
_entity.id
_entity.type
_entity.pdbx_description
1 polymer ?
#
loop_
_entity_poly.entity_id
_entity_poly.type
_entity_poly.pdbx_seq_one_letter_code
_entity_poly.pdbx_strand_id
1 'polypeptide(L)'
;MTETDWLAGTDGDDMLLFVADRLTPRQWAFLAAAHVRRLWDTLPDGPFRAAVEAVESEETLSADARAEWVRRVTAAEPEAAEAAGAAQLEVVRLADPDAADVSGPVLARPTQIAPAFPLFAAASRHARNAIEWASDAVTDAAEAVRRLLEEPGEHTFSRVRRAVDRAAETRNNAARAANLARRFKQEGDELADTAAGSKNKRLEAARAEEMVRKGEEGAGLAPGSEGTGDDRLRLAAEKLLARTLREVVGNPFKEPRFEPSWRTEAAVGLARGIFAERAWDRLPVLADALLDADCDEEQLLRHLRGTEKVVKEPPQHARGCWAVELVLGRWQPLPPPDPNAPKRKLVDDDFWDSIDDLDEEDVA
;
A
#
# COMPACT_ATOMS: atom_id res chain seq x y z
N MET A 1 20.43 -12.53 11.45
CA MET A 1 19.96 -11.25 12.01
C MET A 1 20.40 -11.12 13.47
N THR A 2 20.98 -9.98 13.84
CA THR A 2 21.30 -9.63 15.25
C THR A 2 20.23 -8.70 15.84
N GLU A 3 20.26 -8.49 17.17
CA GLU A 3 19.37 -7.54 17.83
C GLU A 3 19.55 -6.11 17.32
N THR A 4 20.80 -5.72 17.01
CA THR A 4 21.08 -4.39 16.46
C THR A 4 20.49 -4.23 15.06
N ASP A 5 20.59 -5.26 14.22
CA ASP A 5 19.99 -5.27 12.88
C ASP A 5 18.46 -5.12 12.97
N TRP A 6 17.82 -5.80 13.92
CA TRP A 6 16.36 -5.71 14.11
C TRP A 6 15.91 -4.32 14.57
N LEU A 7 16.61 -3.73 15.54
CA LEU A 7 16.24 -2.44 16.12
C LEU A 7 16.51 -1.25 15.20
N ALA A 8 17.59 -1.30 14.40
CA ALA A 8 18.01 -0.18 13.53
C ALA A 8 17.74 -0.41 12.04
N GLY A 9 17.52 -1.65 11.62
CA GLY A 9 17.46 -2.05 10.22
C GLY A 9 16.22 -1.54 9.48
N THR A 10 16.39 -1.38 8.17
CA THR A 10 15.34 -0.97 7.23
C THR A 10 14.97 -2.05 6.22
N ASP A 11 15.69 -3.17 6.22
CA ASP A 11 15.43 -4.31 5.34
C ASP A 11 14.31 -5.16 5.95
N GLY A 12 13.09 -4.91 5.50
CA GLY A 12 11.90 -5.61 6.00
C GLY A 12 11.84 -7.06 5.56
N ASP A 13 12.42 -7.41 4.42
CA ASP A 13 12.38 -8.78 3.87
C ASP A 13 13.33 -9.69 4.64
N ASP A 14 14.56 -9.24 4.92
CA ASP A 14 15.48 -9.94 5.83
C ASP A 14 14.86 -10.14 7.22
N MET A 15 14.17 -9.10 7.73
CA MET A 15 13.51 -9.16 9.04
C MET A 15 12.36 -10.14 9.05
N LEU A 16 11.54 -10.17 7.99
CA LEU A 16 10.43 -11.09 7.86
C LEU A 16 10.94 -12.53 7.79
N LEU A 17 11.95 -12.80 6.96
CA LEU A 17 12.56 -14.12 6.84
C LEU A 17 13.11 -14.66 8.15
N PHE A 18 13.61 -13.77 9.01
CA PHE A 18 14.10 -14.15 10.32
C PHE A 18 12.98 -14.64 11.27
N VAL A 19 11.75 -14.15 11.14
CA VAL A 19 10.65 -14.45 12.09
C VAL A 19 9.48 -15.23 11.50
N ALA A 20 9.40 -15.37 10.18
CA ALA A 20 8.21 -15.84 9.47
C ALA A 20 7.72 -17.23 9.90
N ASP A 21 8.63 -18.17 10.21
CA ASP A 21 8.31 -19.51 10.69
C ASP A 21 7.69 -19.54 12.10
N ARG A 22 7.79 -18.43 12.84
CA ARG A 22 7.38 -18.29 14.23
C ARG A 22 6.20 -17.33 14.42
N LEU A 23 5.76 -16.67 13.35
CA LEU A 23 4.64 -15.73 13.42
C LEU A 23 3.33 -16.49 13.62
N THR A 24 2.53 -16.00 14.56
CA THR A 24 1.16 -16.48 14.78
C THR A 24 0.22 -16.01 13.65
N PRO A 25 -0.91 -16.69 13.41
CA PRO A 25 -1.91 -16.22 12.44
C PRO A 25 -2.36 -14.78 12.68
N ARG A 26 -2.47 -14.37 13.95
CA ARG A 26 -2.84 -12.99 14.32
C ARG A 26 -1.76 -11.98 13.92
N GLN A 27 -0.48 -12.31 14.12
CA GLN A 27 0.63 -11.45 13.69
C GLN A 27 0.68 -11.34 12.16
N TRP A 28 0.47 -12.45 11.43
CA TRP A 28 0.32 -12.42 9.97
C TRP A 28 -0.83 -11.53 9.52
N ALA A 29 -1.98 -11.60 10.19
CA ALA A 29 -3.14 -10.75 9.89
C ALA A 29 -2.81 -9.25 10.09
N PHE A 30 -2.10 -8.88 11.16
CA PHE A 30 -1.67 -7.49 11.36
C PHE A 30 -0.67 -7.01 10.30
N LEU A 31 0.31 -7.85 9.93
CA LEU A 31 1.25 -7.52 8.87
C LEU A 31 0.52 -7.28 7.54
N ALA A 32 -0.39 -8.19 7.17
CA ALA A 32 -1.18 -8.10 5.95
C ALA A 32 -2.10 -6.86 5.96
N ALA A 33 -2.80 -6.60 7.06
CA ALA A 33 -3.69 -5.43 7.18
C ALA A 33 -2.91 -4.11 7.11
N ALA A 34 -1.72 -4.03 7.71
CA ALA A 34 -0.84 -2.88 7.60
C ALA A 34 -0.36 -2.63 6.15
N HIS A 35 -0.20 -3.68 5.33
CA HIS A 35 0.10 -3.54 3.92
C HIS A 35 -1.10 -3.04 3.12
N VAL A 36 -2.28 -3.63 3.33
CA VAL A 36 -3.52 -3.17 2.68
C VAL A 36 -3.84 -1.71 3.03
N ARG A 37 -3.52 -1.27 4.24
CA ARG A 37 -3.61 0.14 4.67
C ARG A 37 -2.83 1.13 3.81
N ARG A 38 -1.81 0.72 3.06
CA ARG A 38 -1.13 1.59 2.08
C ARG A 38 -2.08 2.09 0.98
N LEU A 39 -3.16 1.35 0.75
CA LEU A 39 -4.19 1.66 -0.23
C LEU A 39 -5.36 2.46 0.37
N TRP A 40 -5.24 3.02 1.58
CA TRP A 40 -6.38 3.68 2.23
C TRP A 40 -6.99 4.80 1.37
N ASP A 41 -6.16 5.56 0.65
CA ASP A 41 -6.61 6.62 -0.27
C ASP A 41 -7.31 6.08 -1.52
N THR A 42 -7.04 4.83 -1.90
CA THR A 42 -7.66 4.15 -3.06
C THR A 42 -8.93 3.41 -2.65
N LEU A 43 -8.93 2.81 -1.46
CA LEU A 43 -10.04 2.03 -0.94
C LEU A 43 -11.18 2.96 -0.53
N PRO A 44 -12.38 2.83 -1.11
CA PRO A 44 -13.53 3.58 -0.66
C PRO A 44 -13.95 3.17 0.76
N ASP A 45 -14.74 4.03 1.40
CA ASP A 45 -15.42 3.70 2.64
C ASP A 45 -16.41 2.53 2.46
N GLY A 46 -17.02 2.06 3.56
CA GLY A 46 -17.97 0.96 3.54
C GLY A 46 -17.27 -0.40 3.65
N PRO A 47 -17.64 -1.41 2.84
CA PRO A 47 -17.24 -2.79 3.08
C PRO A 47 -15.73 -3.04 2.97
N PHE A 48 -15.01 -2.25 2.17
CA PHE A 48 -13.56 -2.41 1.99
C PHE A 48 -12.78 -2.06 3.25
N ARG A 49 -12.87 -0.80 3.70
CA ARG A 49 -12.19 -0.34 4.92
C ARG A 49 -12.71 -1.06 6.16
N ALA A 50 -14.01 -1.35 6.23
CA ALA A 50 -14.58 -2.08 7.35
C ALA A 50 -14.09 -3.53 7.44
N ALA A 51 -13.81 -4.20 6.31
CA ALA A 51 -13.21 -5.54 6.32
C ALA A 51 -11.78 -5.50 6.89
N VAL A 52 -10.96 -4.51 6.49
CA VAL A 52 -9.61 -4.32 7.05
C VAL A 52 -9.68 -4.07 8.55
N GLU A 53 -10.60 -3.21 9.00
CA GLU A 53 -10.79 -2.94 10.43
C GLU A 53 -11.29 -4.15 11.22
N ALA A 54 -12.14 -5.00 10.63
CA ALA A 54 -12.59 -6.25 11.25
C ALA A 54 -11.41 -7.19 11.48
N VAL A 55 -10.55 -7.40 10.47
CA VAL A 55 -9.33 -8.22 10.55
C VAL A 55 -8.40 -7.75 11.66
N GLU A 56 -8.32 -6.44 11.89
CA GLU A 56 -7.43 -5.87 12.90
C GLU A 56 -8.02 -5.80 14.31
N SER A 57 -9.34 -5.88 14.45
CA SER A 57 -10.00 -5.69 15.74
C SER A 57 -10.33 -7.01 16.42
N GLU A 58 -10.71 -8.01 15.62
CA GLU A 58 -11.05 -9.34 16.09
C GLU A 58 -9.78 -10.16 16.36
N GLU A 59 -9.89 -11.12 17.28
CA GLU A 59 -8.77 -11.99 17.59
C GLU A 59 -8.50 -13.02 16.50
N THR A 60 -9.57 -13.62 15.99
CA THR A 60 -9.57 -14.46 14.81
C THR A 60 -10.94 -14.35 14.17
N LEU A 61 -11.00 -13.89 12.91
CA LEU A 61 -12.23 -13.97 12.13
C LEU A 61 -12.54 -15.42 11.79
N SER A 62 -13.78 -15.85 12.05
CA SER A 62 -14.27 -17.17 11.64
C SER A 62 -14.33 -17.30 10.11
N ALA A 63 -14.29 -18.53 9.60
CA ALA A 63 -14.44 -18.79 8.17
C ALA A 63 -15.75 -18.20 7.60
N ASP A 64 -16.85 -18.28 8.36
CA ASP A 64 -18.14 -17.71 7.96
C ASP A 64 -18.10 -16.18 7.90
N ALA A 65 -17.43 -15.53 8.87
CA ALA A 65 -17.25 -14.08 8.88
C ALA A 65 -16.38 -13.62 7.71
N ARG A 66 -15.29 -14.35 7.41
CA ARG A 66 -14.44 -14.11 6.23
C ARG A 66 -15.23 -14.22 4.94
N ALA A 67 -16.02 -15.29 4.78
CA ALA A 67 -16.85 -15.51 3.60
C ALA A 67 -17.91 -14.40 3.44
N GLU A 68 -18.50 -13.92 4.53
CA GLU A 68 -19.43 -12.78 4.50
C GLU A 68 -18.75 -11.49 4.08
N TRP A 69 -17.56 -11.19 4.61
CA TRP A 69 -16.79 -10.02 4.18
C TRP A 69 -16.41 -10.09 2.71
N VAL A 70 -15.98 -11.25 2.21
CA VAL A 70 -15.68 -11.46 0.79
C VAL A 70 -16.91 -11.16 -0.07
N ARG A 71 -18.10 -11.67 0.30
CA ARG A 71 -19.35 -11.36 -0.42
C ARG A 71 -19.63 -9.86 -0.45
N ARG A 72 -19.48 -9.16 0.67
CA ARG A 72 -19.76 -7.73 0.79
C ARG A 72 -18.78 -6.88 -0.04
N VAL A 73 -17.50 -7.23 -0.03
CA VAL A 73 -16.45 -6.57 -0.84
C VAL A 73 -16.72 -6.80 -2.33
N THR A 74 -16.95 -8.04 -2.75
CA THR A 74 -17.25 -8.38 -4.15
C THR A 74 -18.52 -7.69 -4.65
N ALA A 75 -19.57 -7.59 -3.82
CA ALA A 75 -20.81 -6.93 -4.21
C ALA A 75 -20.65 -5.40 -4.40
N ALA A 76 -19.74 -4.77 -3.65
CA ALA A 76 -19.53 -3.32 -3.71
C ALA A 76 -18.47 -2.88 -4.73
N GLU A 77 -17.62 -3.80 -5.20
CA GLU A 77 -16.52 -3.50 -6.12
C GLU A 77 -16.97 -2.78 -7.42
N PRO A 78 -18.00 -3.25 -8.16
CA PRO A 78 -18.33 -2.64 -9.45
C PRO A 78 -18.74 -1.17 -9.32
N GLU A 79 -19.56 -0.83 -8.32
CA GLU A 79 -20.00 0.54 -8.06
C GLU A 79 -18.83 1.42 -7.62
N ALA A 80 -17.93 0.89 -6.78
CA ALA A 80 -16.73 1.57 -6.33
C ALA A 80 -15.77 1.89 -7.49
N ALA A 81 -15.53 0.92 -8.38
CA ALA A 81 -14.68 1.10 -9.55
C ALA A 81 -15.29 2.11 -10.53
N GLU A 82 -16.60 2.02 -10.82
CA GLU A 82 -17.31 3.00 -11.65
C GLU A 82 -17.22 4.42 -11.07
N ALA A 83 -17.41 4.56 -9.75
CA ALA A 83 -17.31 5.84 -9.07
C ALA A 83 -15.90 6.46 -9.17
N ALA A 84 -14.85 5.63 -9.08
CA ALA A 84 -13.47 6.09 -9.24
C ALA A 84 -13.17 6.56 -10.67
N GLY A 85 -13.61 5.80 -11.68
CA GLY A 85 -13.53 6.21 -13.08
C GLY A 85 -14.30 7.51 -13.35
N ALA A 86 -15.51 7.64 -12.81
CA ALA A 86 -16.33 8.85 -12.92
C ALA A 86 -15.66 10.07 -12.25
N ALA A 87 -15.08 9.90 -11.06
CA ALA A 87 -14.33 10.97 -10.39
C ALA A 87 -13.12 11.40 -11.21
N GLN A 88 -12.36 10.45 -11.76
CA GLN A 88 -11.21 10.74 -12.61
C GLN A 88 -11.62 11.40 -13.93
N LEU A 89 -12.77 11.04 -14.49
CA LEU A 89 -13.36 11.68 -15.66
C LEU A 89 -13.67 13.16 -15.40
N GLU A 90 -14.22 13.50 -14.24
CA GLU A 90 -14.45 14.90 -13.86
C GLU A 90 -13.14 15.69 -13.70
N VAL A 91 -12.09 15.07 -13.14
CA VAL A 91 -10.75 15.69 -13.07
C VAL A 91 -10.21 15.97 -14.47
N VAL A 92 -10.33 15.02 -15.40
CA VAL A 92 -9.91 15.20 -16.79
C VAL A 92 -10.74 16.29 -17.48
N ARG A 93 -12.07 16.33 -17.29
CA ARG A 93 -12.96 17.36 -17.86
C ARG A 93 -12.65 18.76 -17.37
N LEU A 94 -12.35 18.92 -16.07
CA LEU A 94 -11.96 20.20 -15.49
C LEU A 94 -10.60 20.66 -16.00
N ALA A 95 -9.67 19.74 -16.22
CA ALA A 95 -8.35 20.03 -16.78
C ALA A 95 -8.42 20.37 -18.28
N ASP A 96 -9.27 19.65 -19.01
CA ASP A 96 -9.56 19.87 -20.43
C ASP A 96 -10.96 19.31 -20.79
N PRO A 97 -11.94 20.19 -21.06
CA PRO A 97 -13.27 19.78 -21.50
C PRO A 97 -13.24 18.90 -22.77
N ASP A 98 -12.21 19.07 -23.60
CA ASP A 98 -12.03 18.36 -24.86
C ASP A 98 -11.35 16.99 -24.65
N ALA A 99 -10.56 16.76 -23.60
CA ALA A 99 -9.82 15.50 -23.41
C ALA A 99 -10.72 14.32 -23.03
N ALA A 100 -11.89 14.59 -22.46
CA ALA A 100 -12.79 13.62 -21.84
C ALA A 100 -13.94 13.12 -22.72
N ASP A 101 -14.13 13.68 -23.92
CA ASP A 101 -15.15 13.21 -24.88
C ASP A 101 -14.55 12.09 -25.74
N VAL A 102 -14.60 10.87 -25.18
CA VAL A 102 -13.94 9.66 -25.68
C VAL A 102 -14.62 9.05 -26.91
N SER A 103 -15.84 9.47 -27.21
CA SER A 103 -16.71 8.85 -28.23
C SER A 103 -16.61 9.49 -29.62
N GLY A 104 -15.93 10.63 -29.77
CA GLY A 104 -15.69 11.29 -31.06
C GLY A 104 -14.26 11.09 -31.58
N PRO A 105 -14.03 10.83 -32.88
CA PRO A 105 -12.68 10.87 -33.43
C PRO A 105 -12.09 12.27 -33.28
N VAL A 106 -10.83 12.38 -32.81
CA VAL A 106 -10.03 13.63 -32.68
C VAL A 106 -10.14 14.53 -33.93
N LEU A 107 -10.39 13.91 -35.09
CA LEU A 107 -10.57 14.55 -36.41
C LEU A 107 -11.85 15.42 -36.55
N ALA A 108 -12.78 15.41 -35.60
CA ALA A 108 -14.02 16.21 -35.68
C ALA A 108 -13.87 17.64 -35.11
N ARG A 109 -12.72 17.98 -34.50
CA ARG A 109 -12.53 19.27 -33.82
C ARG A 109 -11.82 20.28 -34.72
N PRO A 110 -12.43 21.43 -35.05
CA PRO A 110 -11.85 22.42 -35.98
C PRO A 110 -10.49 22.99 -35.56
N THR A 111 -10.16 22.93 -34.27
CA THR A 111 -8.92 23.47 -33.68
C THR A 111 -7.77 22.45 -33.61
N GLN A 112 -8.03 21.16 -33.83
CA GLN A 112 -7.05 20.06 -33.67
C GLN A 112 -6.52 19.57 -35.02
N ILE A 113 -6.02 20.49 -35.84
CA ILE A 113 -5.50 20.21 -37.18
C ILE A 113 -3.95 20.18 -37.14
N ALA A 114 -3.33 19.62 -38.17
CA ALA A 114 -1.88 19.69 -38.36
C ALA A 114 -1.36 21.13 -38.17
N PRO A 115 -0.27 21.32 -37.39
CA PRO A 115 0.70 20.28 -37.02
C PRO A 115 0.61 19.75 -35.58
N ALA A 116 -0.28 20.29 -34.73
CA ALA A 116 -0.36 19.93 -33.32
C ALA A 116 -1.11 18.61 -33.03
N PHE A 117 -1.71 17.99 -34.06
CA PHE A 117 -2.51 16.77 -33.96
C PHE A 117 -1.88 15.64 -33.12
N PRO A 118 -0.57 15.30 -33.24
CA PRO A 118 0.02 14.22 -32.43
C PRO A 118 -0.11 14.44 -30.92
N LEU A 119 0.00 15.70 -30.45
CA LEU A 119 -0.12 16.07 -29.04
C LEU A 119 -1.57 15.92 -28.56
N PHE A 120 -2.55 16.40 -29.32
CA PHE A 120 -3.96 16.20 -28.98
C PHE A 120 -4.37 14.72 -28.98
N ALA A 121 -3.89 13.94 -29.95
CA ALA A 121 -4.15 12.50 -29.99
C ALA A 121 -3.53 11.76 -28.79
N ALA A 122 -2.33 12.15 -28.36
CA ALA A 122 -1.71 11.63 -27.15
C ALA A 122 -2.47 12.07 -25.89
N ALA A 123 -2.90 13.33 -25.81
CA ALA A 123 -3.70 13.84 -24.70
C ALA A 123 -4.98 13.02 -24.49
N SER A 124 -5.76 12.79 -25.55
CA SER A 124 -6.99 11.98 -25.48
C SER A 124 -6.74 10.51 -25.16
N ARG A 125 -5.60 9.93 -25.58
CA ARG A 125 -5.21 8.56 -25.19
C ARG A 125 -4.92 8.48 -23.69
N HIS A 126 -4.09 9.39 -23.18
CA HIS A 126 -3.73 9.39 -21.75
C HIS A 126 -4.90 9.77 -20.85
N ALA A 127 -5.83 10.60 -21.32
CA ALA A 127 -7.08 10.87 -20.62
C ALA A 127 -7.92 9.61 -20.42
N ARG A 128 -8.07 8.79 -21.48
CA ARG A 128 -8.72 7.48 -21.38
C ARG A 128 -8.03 6.55 -20.40
N ASN A 129 -6.71 6.37 -20.56
CA ASN A 129 -5.93 5.50 -19.70
C ASN A 129 -6.03 5.92 -18.24
N ALA A 130 -6.04 7.23 -17.95
CA ALA A 130 -6.21 7.73 -16.59
C ALA A 130 -7.55 7.28 -15.97
N ILE A 131 -8.65 7.37 -16.73
CA ILE A 131 -9.99 6.97 -16.27
C ILE A 131 -10.06 5.46 -16.07
N GLU A 132 -9.59 4.67 -17.04
CA GLU A 132 -9.58 3.21 -16.99
C GLU A 132 -8.73 2.71 -15.82
N TRP A 133 -7.49 3.18 -15.69
CA TRP A 133 -6.60 2.78 -14.60
C TRP A 133 -7.06 3.27 -13.24
N ALA A 134 -7.82 4.37 -13.14
CA ALA A 134 -8.43 4.77 -11.87
C ALA A 134 -9.47 3.75 -11.39
N SER A 135 -10.30 3.22 -12.30
CA SER A 135 -11.22 2.12 -12.02
C SER A 135 -10.47 0.84 -11.66
N ASP A 136 -9.47 0.46 -12.46
CA ASP A 136 -8.68 -0.76 -12.25
C ASP A 136 -7.92 -0.73 -10.91
N ALA A 137 -7.41 0.44 -10.50
CA ALA A 137 -6.74 0.58 -9.21
C ALA A 137 -7.65 0.25 -8.02
N VAL A 138 -8.96 0.54 -8.12
CA VAL A 138 -9.95 0.17 -7.10
C VAL A 138 -10.24 -1.33 -7.16
N THR A 139 -10.33 -1.92 -8.34
CA THR A 139 -10.47 -3.37 -8.54
C THR A 139 -9.28 -4.13 -7.93
N ASP A 140 -8.06 -3.70 -8.21
CA ASP A 140 -6.83 -4.27 -7.63
C ASP A 140 -6.79 -4.09 -6.10
N ALA A 141 -7.24 -2.95 -5.59
CA ALA A 141 -7.31 -2.70 -4.16
C ALA A 141 -8.36 -3.59 -3.47
N ALA A 142 -9.53 -3.80 -4.10
CA ALA A 142 -10.56 -4.73 -3.63
C ALA A 142 -10.05 -6.17 -3.60
N GLU A 143 -9.24 -6.55 -4.58
CA GLU A 143 -8.56 -7.85 -4.60
C GLU A 143 -7.60 -8.01 -3.42
N ALA A 144 -6.81 -6.99 -3.09
CA ALA A 144 -5.95 -7.02 -1.90
C ALA A 144 -6.76 -7.24 -0.61
N VAL A 145 -7.94 -6.61 -0.49
CA VAL A 145 -8.85 -6.83 0.65
C VAL A 145 -9.40 -8.26 0.66
N ARG A 146 -9.75 -8.84 -0.49
CA ARG A 146 -10.18 -10.26 -0.55
C ARG A 146 -9.07 -11.22 -0.11
N ARG A 147 -7.82 -10.98 -0.54
CA ARG A 147 -6.67 -11.80 -0.11
C ARG A 147 -6.42 -11.67 1.40
N LEU A 148 -6.58 -10.47 1.96
CA LEU A 148 -6.50 -10.28 3.42
C LEU A 148 -7.51 -11.13 4.20
N LEU A 149 -8.67 -11.42 3.61
CA LEU A 149 -9.73 -12.20 4.25
C LEU A 149 -9.49 -13.72 4.20
N GLU A 150 -8.46 -14.21 3.50
CA GLU A 150 -8.05 -15.61 3.51
C GLU A 150 -7.39 -16.01 4.85
N GLU A 151 -7.17 -17.31 5.06
CA GLU A 151 -6.48 -17.80 6.27
C GLU A 151 -5.10 -17.13 6.42
N PRO A 152 -4.80 -16.49 7.57
CA PRO A 152 -3.56 -15.75 7.74
C PRO A 152 -2.34 -16.67 7.75
N GLY A 153 -1.33 -16.30 6.98
CA GLY A 153 -0.08 -17.05 6.89
C GLY A 153 0.87 -16.43 5.88
N GLU A 154 2.02 -17.06 5.72
CA GLU A 154 3.11 -16.60 4.85
C GLU A 154 2.66 -16.47 3.38
N HIS A 155 2.00 -17.49 2.84
CA HIS A 155 1.49 -17.48 1.46
C HIS A 155 0.43 -16.39 1.24
N THR A 156 -0.55 -16.28 2.13
CA THR A 156 -1.58 -15.21 2.09
C THR A 156 -0.93 -13.83 2.14
N PHE A 157 0.07 -13.64 2.99
CA PHE A 157 0.80 -12.39 3.09
C PHE A 157 1.54 -12.04 1.79
N SER A 158 2.19 -13.01 1.14
CA SER A 158 2.82 -12.82 -0.18
C SER A 158 1.81 -12.31 -1.22
N ARG A 159 0.65 -12.96 -1.29
CA ARG A 159 -0.43 -12.60 -2.22
C ARG A 159 -1.02 -11.22 -1.94
N VAL A 160 -1.17 -10.86 -0.66
CA VAL A 160 -1.57 -9.51 -0.23
C VAL A 160 -0.55 -8.48 -0.68
N ARG A 161 0.76 -8.71 -0.49
CA ARG A 161 1.81 -7.78 -0.94
C ARG A 161 1.74 -7.52 -2.43
N ARG A 162 1.69 -8.58 -3.25
CA ARG A 162 1.59 -8.43 -4.71
C ARG A 162 0.33 -7.69 -5.14
N ALA A 163 -0.81 -8.00 -4.55
CA ALA A 163 -2.06 -7.28 -4.85
C ALA A 163 -1.97 -5.80 -4.47
N VAL A 164 -1.34 -5.48 -3.33
CA VAL A 164 -1.10 -4.10 -2.91
C VAL A 164 -0.16 -3.35 -3.85
N ASP A 165 0.93 -3.98 -4.26
CA ASP A 165 1.92 -3.34 -5.13
C ASP A 165 1.33 -3.11 -6.53
N ARG A 166 0.57 -4.07 -7.08
CA ARG A 166 -0.21 -3.87 -8.31
C ARG A 166 -1.18 -2.70 -8.19
N ALA A 167 -2.01 -2.66 -7.14
CA ALA A 167 -2.98 -1.57 -6.94
C ALA A 167 -2.30 -0.19 -6.82
N ALA A 168 -1.16 -0.12 -6.12
CA ALA A 168 -0.38 1.09 -5.98
C ALA A 168 0.24 1.54 -7.32
N GLU A 169 0.74 0.60 -8.12
CA GLU A 169 1.27 0.84 -9.44
C GLU A 169 0.18 1.35 -10.40
N THR A 170 -0.96 0.65 -10.49
CA THR A 170 -2.11 1.02 -11.31
C THR A 170 -2.60 2.44 -10.97
N ARG A 171 -2.70 2.78 -9.68
CA ARG A 171 -3.03 4.14 -9.23
C ARG A 171 -1.99 5.18 -9.69
N ASN A 172 -0.69 4.87 -9.54
CA ASN A 172 0.37 5.77 -9.96
C ASN A 172 0.37 5.96 -11.48
N ASN A 173 0.06 4.91 -12.25
CA ASN A 173 -0.13 4.96 -13.69
C ASN A 173 -1.29 5.88 -14.07
N ALA A 174 -2.43 5.76 -13.39
CA ALA A 174 -3.58 6.65 -13.58
C ALA A 174 -3.20 8.13 -13.36
N ALA A 175 -2.49 8.43 -12.27
CA ALA A 175 -2.02 9.78 -11.96
C ALA A 175 -1.00 10.32 -12.99
N ARG A 176 -0.08 9.47 -13.46
CA ARG A 176 0.89 9.84 -14.52
C ARG A 176 0.18 10.13 -15.84
N ALA A 177 -0.77 9.28 -16.23
CA ALA A 177 -1.56 9.47 -17.44
C ALA A 177 -2.39 10.76 -17.39
N ALA A 178 -3.05 11.07 -16.27
CA ALA A 178 -3.80 12.31 -16.10
C ALA A 178 -2.90 13.55 -16.28
N ASN A 179 -1.68 13.51 -15.73
CA ASN A 179 -0.70 14.59 -15.89
C ASN A 179 -0.20 14.74 -17.33
N LEU A 180 0.08 13.62 -18.02
CA LEU A 180 0.46 13.65 -19.44
C LEU A 180 -0.67 14.18 -20.32
N ALA A 181 -1.92 13.78 -20.05
CA ALA A 181 -3.08 14.27 -20.78
C ALA A 181 -3.15 15.79 -20.73
N ARG A 182 -3.09 16.36 -19.52
CA ARG A 182 -3.08 17.82 -19.32
C ARG A 182 -1.90 18.50 -20.01
N ARG A 183 -0.70 17.91 -19.90
CA ARG A 183 0.53 18.48 -20.46
C ARG A 183 0.49 18.51 -21.99
N PHE A 184 0.17 17.39 -22.63
CA PHE A 184 0.13 17.33 -24.09
C PHE A 184 -0.97 18.20 -24.68
N LYS A 185 -2.07 18.39 -23.96
CA LYS A 185 -3.07 19.39 -24.33
C LYS A 185 -2.45 20.79 -24.38
N GLN A 186 -1.85 21.23 -23.28
CA GLN A 186 -1.23 22.57 -23.18
C GLN A 186 -0.19 22.79 -24.28
N GLU A 187 0.72 21.83 -24.46
CA GLU A 187 1.72 21.86 -25.52
C GLU A 187 1.08 21.85 -26.93
N GLY A 188 -0.04 21.16 -27.10
CA GLY A 188 -0.82 21.12 -28.34
C GLY A 188 -1.44 22.48 -28.69
N ASP A 189 -2.01 23.17 -27.71
CA ASP A 189 -2.56 24.53 -27.88
C ASP A 189 -1.46 25.51 -28.29
N GLU A 190 -0.34 25.51 -27.54
CA GLU A 190 0.80 26.38 -27.82
C GLU A 190 1.36 26.12 -29.22
N LEU A 191 1.46 24.86 -29.63
CA LEU A 191 1.92 24.51 -30.97
C LEU A 191 0.89 24.90 -32.05
N ALA A 192 -0.41 24.78 -31.79
CA ALA A 192 -1.45 25.19 -32.73
C ALA A 192 -1.38 26.70 -32.99
N ASP A 193 -1.21 27.51 -31.94
CA ASP A 193 -1.08 28.97 -32.02
C ASP A 193 0.21 29.39 -32.75
N THR A 194 1.35 28.84 -32.33
CA THR A 194 2.66 29.20 -32.89
C THR A 194 2.85 28.71 -34.32
N ALA A 195 2.33 27.53 -34.65
CA ALA A 195 2.51 26.94 -35.97
C ALA A 195 1.47 27.41 -36.99
N ALA A 196 0.49 28.24 -36.63
CA ALA A 196 -0.53 28.77 -37.55
C ALA A 196 0.10 29.36 -38.83
N GLY A 197 1.19 30.11 -38.69
CA GLY A 197 1.97 30.70 -39.80
C GLY A 197 3.15 29.88 -40.34
N SER A 198 3.36 28.65 -39.85
CA SER A 198 4.52 27.84 -40.26
C SER A 198 4.42 27.39 -41.71
N LYS A 199 5.51 27.57 -42.47
CA LYS A 199 5.64 27.13 -43.87
C LYS A 199 5.85 25.62 -44.01
N ASN A 200 6.37 24.95 -42.97
CA ASN A 200 6.67 23.52 -42.99
C ASN A 200 5.91 22.78 -41.89
N LYS A 201 4.61 22.58 -42.14
CA LYS A 201 3.71 21.85 -41.23
C LYS A 201 4.18 20.41 -40.94
N ARG A 202 4.91 19.77 -41.86
CA ARG A 202 5.46 18.42 -41.65
C ARG A 202 6.54 18.40 -40.57
N LEU A 203 7.44 19.40 -40.58
CA LEU A 203 8.48 19.51 -39.56
C LEU A 203 7.89 19.76 -38.17
N GLU A 204 6.87 20.62 -38.07
CA GLU A 204 6.20 20.87 -36.80
C GLU A 204 5.43 19.63 -36.28
N ALA A 205 4.84 18.83 -37.18
CA ALA A 205 4.21 17.57 -36.80
C ALA A 205 5.21 16.55 -36.28
N ALA A 206 6.38 16.42 -36.92
CA ALA A 206 7.46 15.55 -36.43
C ALA A 206 8.00 15.99 -35.06
N ARG A 207 8.03 17.31 -34.79
CA ARG A 207 8.38 17.82 -33.46
C ARG A 207 7.33 17.45 -32.41
N ALA A 208 6.04 17.54 -32.76
CA ALA A 208 4.96 17.12 -31.87
C ALA A 208 5.06 15.63 -31.52
N GLU A 209 5.36 14.76 -32.50
CA GLU A 209 5.60 13.33 -32.26
C GLU A 209 6.79 13.08 -31.32
N GLU A 210 7.89 13.81 -31.50
CA GLU A 210 9.07 13.72 -30.64
C GLU A 210 8.81 14.22 -29.21
N MET A 211 7.97 15.25 -29.05
CA MET A 211 7.52 15.72 -27.74
C MET A 211 6.70 14.66 -27.00
N VAL A 212 5.78 13.99 -27.71
CA VAL A 212 4.99 12.88 -27.16
C VAL A 212 5.92 11.75 -26.71
N ARG A 213 6.82 11.29 -27.58
CA ARG A 213 7.77 10.21 -27.26
C ARG A 213 8.57 10.51 -25.99
N LYS A 214 9.17 11.71 -25.90
CA LYS A 214 9.94 12.12 -24.71
C LYS A 214 9.10 12.23 -23.45
N GLY A 215 7.85 12.70 -23.58
CA GLY A 215 6.92 12.79 -22.47
C GLY A 215 6.58 11.41 -21.89
N GLU A 216 6.32 10.43 -22.76
CA GLU A 216 5.98 9.06 -22.37
C GLU A 216 7.17 8.29 -21.78
N GLU A 217 8.35 8.43 -22.39
CA GLU A 217 9.60 7.86 -21.87
C GLU A 217 9.93 8.42 -20.48
N GLY A 218 9.84 9.75 -20.31
CA GLY A 218 10.10 10.40 -19.02
C GLY A 218 9.08 10.03 -17.94
N ALA A 219 7.85 9.67 -18.33
CA ALA A 219 6.82 9.20 -17.41
C ALA A 219 6.96 7.70 -17.08
N GLY A 220 7.79 6.94 -17.79
CA GLY A 220 7.86 5.48 -17.64
C GLY A 220 6.55 4.79 -18.02
N LEU A 221 5.85 5.32 -19.03
CA LEU A 221 4.65 4.73 -19.63
C LEU A 221 4.92 4.21 -21.05
N ALA A 222 6.18 4.26 -21.49
CA ALA A 222 6.61 3.70 -22.75
C ALA A 222 6.65 2.17 -22.65
N PRO A 223 6.27 1.42 -23.71
CA PRO A 223 6.40 -0.03 -23.74
C PRO A 223 7.84 -0.46 -23.43
N GLY A 224 8.03 -1.28 -22.39
CA GLY A 224 9.34 -1.79 -21.97
C GLY A 224 10.18 -0.86 -21.09
N SER A 225 9.61 0.23 -20.54
CA SER A 225 10.33 1.01 -19.52
C SER A 225 10.30 0.31 -18.16
N GLU A 226 11.33 -0.48 -17.86
CA GLU A 226 11.65 -0.88 -16.48
C GLU A 226 12.15 0.38 -15.74
N GLY A 227 11.25 1.06 -15.03
CA GLY A 227 11.47 2.40 -14.53
C GLY A 227 11.95 2.46 -13.08
N THR A 228 12.91 3.34 -12.79
CA THR A 228 13.41 3.76 -11.45
C THR A 228 12.35 4.12 -10.39
N GLY A 229 11.08 4.25 -10.77
CA GLY A 229 9.96 4.44 -9.85
C GLY A 229 9.63 3.18 -9.06
N ASP A 230 9.88 2.00 -9.64
CA ASP A 230 9.65 0.70 -9.03
C ASP A 230 10.58 0.47 -7.82
N ASP A 231 11.89 0.71 -8.00
CA ASP A 231 12.88 0.61 -6.92
C ASP A 231 12.54 1.46 -5.68
N ARG A 232 12.00 2.67 -5.88
CA ARG A 232 11.65 3.57 -4.77
C ARG A 232 10.42 3.06 -4.01
N LEU A 233 9.44 2.51 -4.73
CA LEU A 233 8.25 1.93 -4.14
C LEU A 233 8.61 0.66 -3.37
N ARG A 234 9.48 -0.19 -3.94
CA ARG A 234 10.02 -1.38 -3.28
C ARG A 234 10.74 -1.05 -1.98
N LEU A 235 11.70 -0.11 -2.03
CA LEU A 235 12.44 0.32 -0.83
C LEU A 235 11.53 0.96 0.23
N ALA A 236 10.46 1.66 -0.17
CA ALA A 236 9.47 2.19 0.75
C ALA A 236 8.63 1.08 1.40
N ALA A 237 8.27 0.04 0.64
CA ALA A 237 7.57 -1.13 1.13
C ALA A 237 8.43 -1.94 2.12
N GLU A 238 9.70 -2.19 1.81
CA GLU A 238 10.67 -2.84 2.71
C GLU A 238 10.80 -2.07 4.04
N LYS A 239 10.94 -0.75 3.98
CA LYS A 239 11.02 0.11 5.19
C LYS A 239 9.75 0.07 6.03
N LEU A 240 8.59 0.03 5.39
CA LEU A 240 7.32 -0.10 6.09
C LEU A 240 7.22 -1.47 6.75
N LEU A 241 7.54 -2.55 6.04
CA LEU A 241 7.54 -3.91 6.59
C LEU A 241 8.44 -4.00 7.82
N ALA A 242 9.66 -3.45 7.77
CA ALA A 242 10.55 -3.39 8.92
C ALA A 242 9.92 -2.68 10.14
N ARG A 243 9.20 -1.57 9.92
CA ARG A 243 8.49 -0.84 10.98
C ARG A 243 7.33 -1.65 11.55
N THR A 244 6.50 -2.22 10.69
CA THR A 244 5.35 -3.02 11.09
C THR A 244 5.78 -4.28 11.84
N LEU A 245 6.88 -4.92 11.45
CA LEU A 245 7.45 -6.06 12.16
C LEU A 245 7.85 -5.68 13.58
N ARG A 246 8.56 -4.57 13.78
CA ARG A 246 8.87 -4.06 15.13
C ARG A 246 7.61 -3.73 15.93
N GLU A 247 6.59 -3.20 15.27
CA GLU A 247 5.32 -2.85 15.91
C GLU A 247 4.55 -4.08 16.38
N VAL A 248 4.52 -5.15 15.58
CA VAL A 248 3.72 -6.36 15.84
C VAL A 248 4.47 -7.39 16.71
N VAL A 249 5.76 -7.58 16.44
CA VAL A 249 6.60 -8.59 17.10
C VAL A 249 7.29 -8.02 18.33
N GLY A 250 7.59 -6.72 18.37
CA GLY A 250 8.46 -6.14 19.40
C GLY A 250 9.92 -6.50 19.17
N ASN A 251 10.64 -6.91 20.22
CA ASN A 251 12.03 -7.37 20.11
C ASN A 251 12.10 -8.90 20.22
N PRO A 252 12.41 -9.63 19.14
CA PRO A 252 12.43 -11.09 19.13
C PRO A 252 13.63 -11.69 19.88
N PHE A 253 14.60 -10.87 20.31
CA PHE A 253 15.77 -11.30 21.07
C PHE A 253 15.58 -11.16 22.59
N LYS A 254 14.58 -10.36 22.99
CA LYS A 254 14.33 -10.05 24.40
C LYS A 254 12.84 -9.84 24.62
N GLU A 255 12.22 -10.83 25.27
CA GLU A 255 10.84 -10.71 25.71
C GLU A 255 10.71 -9.57 26.75
N PRO A 256 9.74 -8.66 26.60
CA PRO A 256 9.52 -7.60 27.56
C PRO A 256 8.99 -8.20 28.88
N ARG A 257 9.58 -7.81 30.01
CA ARG A 257 9.01 -8.15 31.32
C ARG A 257 7.67 -7.44 31.45
N PHE A 258 6.65 -8.14 31.95
CA PHE A 258 5.38 -7.52 32.26
C PHE A 258 4.76 -8.15 33.52
N GLU A 259 4.75 -7.37 34.60
CA GLU A 259 4.19 -7.83 35.88
C GLU A 259 2.65 -7.71 35.88
N PRO A 260 1.91 -8.72 36.38
CA PRO A 260 0.45 -8.64 36.46
C PRO A 260 -0.09 -7.43 37.22
N SER A 261 0.67 -6.90 38.19
CA SER A 261 0.31 -5.70 38.96
C SER A 261 0.24 -4.43 38.11
N TRP A 262 0.94 -4.38 36.98
CA TRP A 262 0.93 -3.22 36.07
C TRP A 262 -0.35 -3.13 35.23
N ARG A 263 -1.10 -4.24 35.10
CA ARG A 263 -2.37 -4.30 34.36
C ARG A 263 -3.54 -3.77 35.19
N THR A 264 -3.45 -2.52 35.62
CA THR A 264 -4.51 -1.84 36.36
C THR A 264 -5.73 -1.58 35.49
N GLU A 265 -6.90 -1.33 36.10
CA GLU A 265 -8.11 -0.95 35.37
C GLU A 265 -7.91 0.30 34.52
N ALA A 266 -7.15 1.27 35.01
CA ALA A 266 -6.81 2.50 34.30
C ALA A 266 -5.96 2.21 33.05
N ALA A 267 -4.89 1.41 33.19
CA ALA A 267 -4.03 1.04 32.05
C ALA A 267 -4.80 0.25 30.99
N VAL A 268 -5.62 -0.72 31.40
CA VAL A 268 -6.46 -1.50 30.47
C VAL A 268 -7.52 -0.63 29.80
N GLY A 269 -8.16 0.27 30.53
CA GLY A 269 -9.15 1.22 30.00
C GLY A 269 -8.56 2.11 28.91
N LEU A 270 -7.37 2.68 29.17
CA LEU A 270 -6.62 3.47 28.20
C LEU A 270 -6.22 2.63 26.98
N ALA A 271 -5.64 1.45 27.19
CA ALA A 271 -5.23 0.57 26.09
C ALA A 271 -6.40 0.15 25.19
N ARG A 272 -7.57 -0.16 25.78
CA ARG A 272 -8.80 -0.48 25.01
C ARG A 272 -9.28 0.71 24.18
N GLY A 273 -9.31 1.91 24.77
CA GLY A 273 -9.70 3.14 24.07
C GLY A 273 -8.75 3.46 22.92
N ILE A 274 -7.44 3.41 23.18
CA ILE A 274 -6.38 3.61 22.18
C ILE A 274 -6.54 2.62 21.02
N PHE A 275 -6.72 1.33 21.32
CA PHE A 275 -6.88 0.29 20.31
C PHE A 275 -8.16 0.48 19.47
N ALA A 276 -9.29 0.74 20.13
CA ALA A 276 -10.59 0.88 19.46
C ALA A 276 -10.63 2.12 18.57
N GLU A 277 -10.21 3.27 19.10
CA GLU A 277 -10.28 4.57 18.41
C GLU A 277 -9.05 4.84 17.54
N ARG A 278 -8.01 3.99 17.61
CA ARG A 278 -6.69 4.23 16.98
C ARG A 278 -6.06 5.55 17.45
N ALA A 279 -6.32 5.93 18.70
CA ALA A 279 -5.86 7.19 19.30
C ALA A 279 -4.42 7.06 19.82
N TRP A 280 -3.47 6.84 18.89
CA TRP A 280 -2.06 6.60 19.21
C TRP A 280 -1.38 7.79 19.88
N ASP A 281 -1.93 8.99 19.69
CA ASP A 281 -1.53 10.22 20.40
C ASP A 281 -1.69 10.12 21.93
N ARG A 282 -2.52 9.18 22.42
CA ARG A 282 -2.74 8.93 23.86
C ARG A 282 -1.79 7.89 24.46
N LEU A 283 -0.88 7.30 23.68
CA LEU A 283 0.10 6.31 24.20
C LEU A 283 1.01 6.86 25.32
N PRO A 284 1.46 8.13 25.31
CA PRO A 284 2.18 8.69 26.45
C PRO A 284 1.37 8.69 27.75
N VAL A 285 0.04 8.86 27.67
CA VAL A 285 -0.86 8.78 28.84
C VAL A 285 -0.95 7.35 29.37
N LEU A 286 -0.95 6.36 28.47
CA LEU A 286 -0.84 4.95 28.88
C LEU A 286 0.51 4.66 29.56
N ALA A 287 1.61 5.25 29.08
CA ALA A 287 2.92 5.12 29.71
C ALA A 287 2.92 5.67 31.14
N ASP A 288 2.29 6.82 31.36
CA ASP A 288 2.17 7.43 32.69
C ASP A 288 1.30 6.58 33.62
N ALA A 289 0.17 6.04 33.13
CA ALA A 289 -0.66 5.13 33.91
C ALA A 289 0.06 3.83 34.31
N LEU A 290 0.97 3.33 33.47
CA LEU A 290 1.81 2.19 33.81
C LEU A 290 2.86 2.56 34.86
N LEU A 291 3.48 3.74 34.76
CA LEU A 291 4.40 4.25 35.78
C LEU A 291 3.73 4.41 37.14
N ASP A 292 2.50 4.92 37.18
CA ASP A 292 1.69 5.02 38.40
C ASP A 292 1.38 3.65 39.02
N ALA A 293 1.45 2.58 38.22
CA ALA A 293 1.34 1.19 38.66
C ALA A 293 2.71 0.56 39.00
N ASP A 294 3.74 1.37 39.22
CA ASP A 294 5.13 0.95 39.48
C ASP A 294 5.78 0.16 38.33
N CYS A 295 5.36 0.38 37.08
CA CYS A 295 6.03 -0.18 35.92
C CYS A 295 7.42 0.44 35.73
N ASP A 296 8.44 -0.40 35.70
CA ASP A 296 9.84 -0.01 35.48
C ASP A 296 10.43 -0.63 34.20
N GLU A 297 9.61 -1.25 33.34
CA GLU A 297 10.06 -1.81 32.06
C GLU A 297 10.35 -0.70 31.03
N GLU A 298 11.62 -0.34 30.94
CA GLU A 298 12.10 0.78 30.13
C GLU A 298 11.78 0.63 28.64
N GLN A 299 11.80 -0.59 28.09
CA GLN A 299 11.49 -0.81 26.67
C GLN A 299 10.03 -0.47 26.37
N LEU A 300 9.11 -0.91 27.23
CA LEU A 300 7.67 -0.63 27.13
C LEU A 300 7.40 0.86 27.24
N LEU A 301 7.93 1.51 28.27
CA LEU A 301 7.70 2.94 28.51
C LEU A 301 8.29 3.83 27.41
N ARG A 302 9.47 3.47 26.87
CA ARG A 302 10.05 4.21 25.74
C ARG A 302 9.22 4.08 24.48
N HIS A 303 8.72 2.87 24.19
CA HIS A 303 7.92 2.61 23.01
C HIS A 303 6.62 3.42 23.02
N LEU A 304 5.90 3.40 24.13
CA LEU A 304 4.67 4.20 24.30
C LEU A 304 4.90 5.72 24.20
N ARG A 305 6.14 6.18 24.41
CA ARG A 305 6.52 7.59 24.32
C ARG A 305 7.16 7.96 22.98
N GLY A 306 7.45 6.99 22.10
CA GLY A 306 8.21 7.20 20.88
C GLY A 306 9.64 7.70 21.13
N THR A 307 10.30 7.20 22.18
CA THR A 307 11.63 7.62 22.64
C THR A 307 12.67 6.49 22.59
N GLU A 308 12.49 5.52 21.71
CA GLU A 308 13.44 4.44 21.50
C GLU A 308 14.81 4.95 21.08
N LYS A 309 15.86 4.47 21.75
CA LYS A 309 17.24 4.97 21.57
C LYS A 309 17.83 4.68 20.19
N VAL A 310 17.40 3.60 19.55
CA VAL A 310 18.07 3.02 18.36
C VAL A 310 17.28 3.31 17.07
N VAL A 311 16.01 3.70 17.20
CA VAL A 311 15.13 3.93 16.05
C VAL A 311 15.22 5.41 15.67
N LYS A 312 15.62 5.71 14.42
CA LYS A 312 15.73 7.09 13.91
C LYS A 312 14.39 7.80 13.77
N GLU A 313 13.32 7.06 13.56
CA GLU A 313 11.97 7.57 13.37
C GLU A 313 11.05 6.99 14.43
N PRO A 314 10.06 7.75 14.93
CA PRO A 314 9.12 7.24 15.91
C PRO A 314 8.32 6.05 15.32
N PRO A 315 7.86 5.12 16.16
CA PRO A 315 7.01 4.02 15.71
C PRO A 315 5.76 4.54 15.00
N GLN A 316 5.41 3.89 13.89
CA GLN A 316 4.13 4.10 13.25
C GLN A 316 3.15 3.10 13.84
N HIS A 317 2.51 3.51 14.94
CA HIS A 317 1.61 2.64 15.67
C HIS A 317 0.42 2.18 14.83
N ALA A 318 0.08 0.92 15.00
CA ALA A 318 -1.04 0.25 14.36
C ALA A 318 -1.75 -0.67 15.36
N ARG A 319 -2.94 -1.14 14.99
CA ARG A 319 -3.53 -2.28 15.68
C ARG A 319 -2.57 -3.47 15.50
N GLY A 320 -2.26 -4.15 16.60
CA GLY A 320 -1.15 -5.10 16.68
C GLY A 320 0.09 -4.57 17.38
N CYS A 321 0.14 -3.28 17.77
CA CYS A 321 1.17 -2.73 18.66
C CYS A 321 1.44 -3.67 19.84
N TRP A 322 2.66 -4.22 19.90
CA TRP A 322 3.04 -5.21 20.90
C TRP A 322 2.82 -4.68 22.32
N ALA A 323 3.10 -3.40 22.57
CA ALA A 323 2.94 -2.78 23.89
C ALA A 323 1.46 -2.67 24.29
N VAL A 324 0.59 -2.28 23.37
CA VAL A 324 -0.85 -2.20 23.63
C VAL A 324 -1.42 -3.59 23.82
N GLU A 325 -1.08 -4.54 22.94
CA GLU A 325 -1.53 -5.93 23.04
C GLU A 325 -1.00 -6.60 24.33
N LEU A 326 0.18 -6.22 24.83
CA LEU A 326 0.75 -6.69 26.09
C LEU A 326 -0.08 -6.22 27.29
N VAL A 327 -0.47 -4.94 27.32
CA VAL A 327 -1.39 -4.40 28.35
C VAL A 327 -2.75 -5.07 28.25
N LEU A 328 -3.26 -5.33 27.04
CA LEU A 328 -4.52 -6.03 26.81
C LEU A 328 -4.48 -7.54 27.13
N GLY A 329 -3.29 -8.10 27.36
CA GLY A 329 -3.10 -9.53 27.65
C GLY A 329 -3.31 -10.43 26.43
N ARG A 330 -3.08 -9.91 25.24
CA ARG A 330 -3.29 -10.56 23.93
C ARG A 330 -2.00 -10.74 23.14
N TRP A 331 -0.93 -10.09 23.56
CA TRP A 331 0.38 -10.24 22.93
C TRP A 331 0.97 -11.62 23.22
N GLN A 332 1.55 -12.23 22.19
CA GLN A 332 2.22 -13.52 22.27
C GLN A 332 3.68 -13.36 21.83
N PRO A 333 4.65 -13.77 22.67
CA PRO A 333 6.05 -13.77 22.26
C PRO A 333 6.28 -14.78 21.13
N LEU A 334 7.30 -14.53 20.30
CA LEU A 334 7.71 -15.56 19.34
C LEU A 334 8.21 -16.80 20.08
N PRO A 335 7.83 -18.01 19.63
CA PRO A 335 8.45 -19.23 20.12
C PRO A 335 9.98 -19.21 19.85
N PRO A 336 10.77 -20.00 20.62
CA PRO A 336 12.19 -20.14 20.34
C PRO A 336 12.40 -20.70 18.92
N PRO A 337 13.49 -20.31 18.23
CA PRO A 337 13.79 -20.83 16.90
C PRO A 337 13.98 -22.35 16.95
N ASP A 338 13.35 -23.07 16.01
CA ASP A 338 13.55 -24.49 15.86
C ASP A 338 14.97 -24.74 15.31
N PRO A 339 15.85 -25.44 16.06
CA PRO A 339 17.21 -25.72 15.61
C PRO A 339 17.26 -26.60 14.34
N ASN A 340 16.17 -27.28 14.00
CA ASN A 340 16.06 -28.13 12.82
C ASN A 340 15.30 -27.46 11.66
N ALA A 341 14.81 -26.23 11.84
CA ALA A 341 14.15 -25.52 10.76
C ALA A 341 15.09 -25.38 9.55
N PRO A 342 14.61 -25.62 8.32
CA PRO A 342 15.42 -25.44 7.13
C PRO A 342 15.91 -23.99 7.06
N LYS A 343 17.19 -23.81 6.74
CA LYS A 343 17.76 -22.46 6.59
C LYS A 343 17.09 -21.76 5.42
N ARG A 344 16.22 -20.80 5.74
CA ARG A 344 15.63 -19.87 4.77
C ARG A 344 16.74 -18.97 4.22
N LYS A 345 16.77 -18.79 2.90
CA LYS A 345 17.63 -17.81 2.22
C LYS A 345 16.73 -16.94 1.36
N LEU A 346 16.95 -15.62 1.35
CA LEU A 346 16.57 -14.83 0.19
C LEU A 346 17.27 -15.46 -1.01
N VAL A 347 16.50 -16.05 -1.92
CA VAL A 347 16.97 -16.31 -3.27
C VAL A 347 16.74 -15.00 -4.01
N ASP A 348 17.77 -14.49 -4.69
CA ASP A 348 17.77 -13.19 -5.38
C ASP A 348 16.48 -13.02 -6.21
N ASP A 349 15.85 -11.85 -6.04
CA ASP A 349 14.62 -11.31 -6.67
C ASP A 349 13.34 -12.17 -6.69
N ASP A 350 13.42 -13.49 -6.46
CA ASP A 350 12.33 -14.45 -6.69
C ASP A 350 11.81 -15.16 -5.41
N PHE A 351 12.27 -14.85 -4.18
CA PHE A 351 11.82 -15.61 -3.00
C PHE A 351 10.29 -15.64 -2.85
N TRP A 352 9.62 -14.51 -3.05
CA TRP A 352 8.16 -14.45 -3.01
C TRP A 352 7.50 -15.06 -4.25
N ASP A 353 8.21 -15.09 -5.38
CA ASP A 353 7.78 -15.67 -6.67
C ASP A 353 7.86 -17.19 -6.70
N SER A 354 8.87 -17.78 -6.07
CA SER A 354 9.05 -19.22 -5.92
C SER A 354 8.10 -19.90 -4.92
N ILE A 355 7.42 -19.14 -4.04
CA ILE A 355 6.46 -19.70 -3.07
C ILE A 355 5.21 -20.26 -3.78
N ASP A 356 4.88 -19.76 -4.97
CA ASP A 356 3.73 -20.27 -5.75
C ASP A 356 4.09 -21.51 -6.61
N ASP A 357 5.36 -21.65 -7.01
CA ASP A 357 5.82 -22.78 -7.85
C ASP A 357 5.85 -24.12 -7.09
N LEU A 358 5.74 -24.11 -5.76
CA LEU A 358 5.79 -25.32 -4.94
C LEU A 358 4.43 -26.00 -4.74
N ASP A 359 3.32 -25.30 -5.00
CA ASP A 359 1.96 -25.84 -4.77
C ASP A 359 1.17 -26.11 -6.08
N GLU A 360 1.65 -25.65 -7.25
CA GLU A 360 1.05 -26.04 -8.54
C GLU A 360 1.40 -27.48 -8.95
N GLU A 361 2.47 -28.09 -8.39
CA GLU A 361 2.84 -29.48 -8.68
C GLU A 361 2.12 -30.54 -7.80
N ASP A 362 1.47 -30.16 -6.70
CA ASP A 362 0.81 -31.10 -5.77
C ASP A 362 -0.74 -31.12 -5.88
N VAL A 363 -1.30 -30.48 -6.92
CA VAL A 363 -2.73 -30.58 -7.27
C VAL A 363 -2.89 -31.02 -8.74
N ALA A 364 -2.41 -32.22 -9.08
CA ALA A 364 -2.65 -32.87 -10.37
C ALA A 364 -3.15 -34.31 -10.22
#